data_AF-B2B7P9-F1
#
_entry.id   AF-B2B7P9-F1
#
_cell.length_a   1.000
_cell.length_b   1.000
_cell.length_c   1.000
_cell.angle_alpha   90.00
_cell.angle_beta   90.00
_cell.angle_gamma   90.00
#
_symmetry.space_group_name_H-M   'P 1'
#
loop_
_entity.id
_entity.type
_entity.pdbx_description
1 polymer ?
#
loop_
_entity_poly.entity_id
_entity_poly.type
_entity_poly.pdbx_seq_one_letter_code
_entity_poly.pdbx_strand_id
1 'polypeptide(L)'
;MYGLEWGLTGVVAEGLAQAAVHRDDLREFLLTAEEKGRGREEGETVLGLLREAEGLKGAARSEDGNKIRDGVLVRAKGEMVDLAGRVKVEEGEVEGRTREMFNGAVYVAAGAAVSMTDQKKVPKFDFFLMHHVNAAPFFVTMNKMDWVPEKTKRRLLEWKIRMDLLQYVARGCPELRVERLEGYEPKQPGKAKMVEEIVSRLHGFGDDGHAIKLGRATVVCRNICREYEEKEGFMIKGGLWEKICHLIVDSVEAPGEHWVRSAGFEEAWKVCLSCFPFREKAG
;
A
#
# COMPACT_ATOMS: atom_id res chain seq x y z
N MET A 1 -12.77 -6.06 6.44
CA MET A 1 -11.93 -7.21 6.03
C MET A 1 -12.18 -8.43 6.91
N TYR A 2 -11.75 -8.40 8.17
CA TYR A 2 -11.72 -9.57 9.04
C TYR A 2 -13.09 -10.22 9.29
N GLY A 3 -14.15 -9.42 9.30
CA GLY A 3 -15.51 -9.95 9.38
C GLY A 3 -15.86 -10.90 8.24
N LEU A 4 -15.46 -10.60 7.00
CA LEU A 4 -15.68 -11.50 5.86
C LEU A 4 -14.76 -12.72 5.94
N GLU A 5 -13.50 -12.52 6.32
CA GLU A 5 -12.50 -13.59 6.39
C GLU A 5 -12.84 -14.65 7.44
N TRP A 6 -13.42 -14.25 8.57
CA TRP A 6 -13.78 -15.13 9.68
C TRP A 6 -15.28 -15.42 9.79
N GLY A 7 -16.08 -15.01 8.80
CA GLY A 7 -17.53 -15.25 8.79
C GLY A 7 -18.30 -14.52 9.91
N LEU A 8 -17.78 -13.42 10.44
CA LEU A 8 -18.40 -12.63 11.49
C LEU A 8 -19.41 -11.63 10.90
N THR A 9 -20.62 -12.10 10.62
CA THR A 9 -21.68 -11.32 9.96
C THR A 9 -22.01 -10.00 10.66
N GLY A 10 -22.02 -9.96 12.00
CA GLY A 10 -22.24 -8.73 12.76
C GLY A 10 -21.19 -7.66 12.48
N VAL A 11 -19.92 -8.06 12.41
CA VAL A 11 -18.79 -7.15 12.08
C VAL A 11 -18.87 -6.69 10.62
N VAL A 12 -19.34 -7.55 9.72
CA VAL A 12 -19.59 -7.17 8.32
C VAL A 12 -20.70 -6.11 8.23
N ALA A 13 -21.81 -6.31 8.94
CA ALA A 13 -22.91 -5.36 8.97
C ALA A 13 -22.49 -4.01 9.56
N GLU A 14 -21.73 -4.02 10.66
CA GLU A 14 -21.16 -2.81 11.27
C GLU A 14 -20.25 -2.06 10.29
N GLY A 15 -19.33 -2.77 9.62
CA GLY A 15 -18.42 -2.16 8.64
C GLY A 15 -19.16 -1.54 7.45
N LEU A 16 -20.22 -2.19 6.96
CA LEU A 16 -21.06 -1.64 5.89
C LEU A 16 -21.86 -0.41 6.35
N ALA A 17 -22.43 -0.45 7.55
CA ALA A 17 -23.14 0.68 8.13
C ALA A 17 -22.20 1.88 8.35
N GLN A 18 -20.99 1.63 8.85
CA GLN A 18 -19.95 2.64 8.98
C GLN A 18 -19.62 3.24 7.61
N ALA A 19 -19.42 2.43 6.57
CA ALA A 19 -19.15 2.95 5.22
C ALA A 19 -20.29 3.81 4.66
N ALA A 20 -21.55 3.45 4.93
CA ALA A 20 -22.73 4.15 4.41
C ALA A 20 -22.92 5.59 4.93
N VAL A 21 -22.32 5.94 6.07
CA VAL A 21 -22.40 7.29 6.64
C VAL A 21 -21.19 8.18 6.29
N HIS A 22 -20.19 7.64 5.59
CA HIS A 22 -19.07 8.43 5.11
C HIS A 22 -19.48 9.25 3.89
N ARG A 23 -18.86 10.43 3.72
CA ARG A 23 -19.03 11.23 2.50
C ARG A 23 -18.48 10.48 1.30
N ASP A 24 -19.10 10.68 0.16
CA ASP A 24 -18.74 10.08 -1.11
C ASP A 24 -17.78 10.95 -1.93
N ASP A 25 -16.82 11.60 -1.26
CA ASP A 25 -15.88 12.58 -1.84
C ASP A 25 -15.11 12.06 -3.09
N LEU A 26 -15.02 10.74 -3.25
CA LEU A 26 -14.32 10.06 -4.34
C LEU A 26 -15.25 9.54 -5.45
N ARG A 27 -16.57 9.68 -5.29
CA ARG A 27 -17.58 9.15 -6.21
C ARG A 27 -17.38 9.66 -7.63
N GLU A 28 -17.21 10.98 -7.77
CA GLU A 28 -17.02 11.59 -9.08
C GLU A 28 -15.76 11.05 -9.76
N PHE A 29 -14.62 11.05 -9.06
CA PHE A 29 -13.36 10.52 -9.59
C PHE A 29 -13.48 9.06 -10.05
N LEU A 30 -14.00 8.16 -9.19
CA LEU A 30 -14.09 6.74 -9.48
C LEU A 30 -15.03 6.43 -10.63
N LEU A 31 -16.20 7.08 -10.68
CA LEU A 31 -17.17 6.88 -11.75
C LEU A 31 -16.69 7.46 -13.08
N THR A 32 -16.06 8.64 -13.08
CA THR A 32 -15.50 9.22 -14.32
C THR A 32 -14.33 8.38 -14.85
N ALA A 33 -13.46 7.88 -13.99
CA ALA A 33 -12.38 6.97 -14.40
C ALA A 33 -12.93 5.63 -14.94
N GLU A 34 -13.97 5.07 -14.30
CA GLU A 34 -14.65 3.87 -14.80
C GLU A 34 -15.29 4.10 -16.17
N GLU A 35 -15.97 5.22 -16.37
CA GLU A 35 -16.56 5.60 -17.66
C GLU A 35 -15.49 5.72 -18.74
N LYS A 36 -14.38 6.41 -18.44
CA LYS A 36 -13.28 6.63 -19.38
C LYS A 36 -12.58 5.32 -19.78
N GLY A 37 -12.58 4.33 -18.89
CA GLY A 37 -12.06 2.99 -19.18
C GLY A 37 -13.02 2.10 -20.00
N ARG A 38 -14.26 2.53 -20.27
CA ARG A 38 -15.20 1.74 -21.08
C ARG A 38 -14.69 1.63 -22.52
N GLY A 39 -14.74 0.41 -23.05
CA GLY A 39 -14.28 0.11 -24.41
C GLY A 39 -12.77 -0.14 -24.55
N ARG A 40 -12.00 -0.06 -23.46
CA ARG A 40 -10.63 -0.61 -23.45
C ARG A 40 -10.67 -2.13 -23.48
N GLU A 41 -9.83 -2.70 -24.34
CA GLU A 41 -9.65 -4.14 -24.52
C GLU A 41 -8.58 -4.72 -23.59
N GLU A 42 -7.60 -3.92 -23.17
CA GLU A 42 -6.50 -4.36 -22.30
C GLU A 42 -6.19 -3.32 -21.22
N GLY A 43 -5.77 -3.83 -20.05
CA GLY A 43 -5.30 -3.03 -18.93
C GLY A 43 -3.77 -3.00 -18.85
N GLU A 44 -3.23 -1.88 -18.42
CA GLU A 44 -1.80 -1.79 -18.10
C GLU A 44 -1.46 -2.51 -16.79
N THR A 45 -0.19 -2.86 -16.61
CA THR A 45 0.30 -3.42 -15.35
C THR A 45 0.22 -2.36 -14.25
N VAL A 46 0.01 -2.79 -13.01
CA VAL A 46 -0.02 -1.91 -11.83
C VAL A 46 1.32 -1.15 -11.73
N LEU A 47 2.43 -1.82 -12.03
CA LEU A 47 3.75 -1.19 -12.06
C LEU A 47 3.88 -0.12 -13.16
N GLY A 48 3.40 -0.40 -14.37
CA GLY A 48 3.39 0.57 -15.47
C GLY A 48 2.61 1.84 -15.07
N LEU A 49 1.42 1.64 -14.50
CA LEU A 49 0.59 2.75 -14.01
C LEU A 49 1.23 3.53 -12.85
N LEU A 50 1.96 2.85 -11.95
CA LEU A 50 2.71 3.52 -10.89
C LEU A 50 3.83 4.40 -11.43
N ARG A 51 4.57 3.94 -12.45
CA ARG A 51 5.61 4.74 -13.12
C ARG A 51 5.01 5.97 -13.80
N GLU A 52 3.89 5.79 -14.49
CA GLU A 52 3.15 6.90 -15.12
C GLU A 52 2.62 7.90 -14.08
N ALA A 53 2.20 7.43 -12.91
CA ALA A 53 1.76 8.26 -11.79
C ALA A 53 2.85 9.21 -11.27
N GLU A 54 4.13 8.88 -11.46
CA GLU A 54 5.25 9.77 -11.08
C GLU A 54 5.23 11.09 -11.84
N GLY A 55 4.69 11.11 -13.06
CA GLY A 55 4.47 12.34 -13.84
C GLY A 55 3.49 13.32 -13.17
N LEU A 56 2.71 12.86 -12.19
CA LEU A 56 1.80 13.69 -11.38
C LEU A 56 2.42 14.15 -10.06
N LYS A 57 3.72 13.93 -9.86
CA LYS A 57 4.44 14.43 -8.68
C LYS A 57 4.30 15.95 -8.58
N GLY A 58 3.96 16.42 -7.37
CA GLY A 58 3.69 17.84 -7.09
C GLY A 58 2.23 18.26 -7.25
N ALA A 59 1.35 17.37 -7.75
CA ALA A 59 -0.09 17.61 -7.75
C ALA A 59 -0.63 17.74 -6.31
N ALA A 60 -0.16 16.93 -5.38
CA ALA A 60 -0.31 17.14 -3.95
C ALA A 60 0.90 17.88 -3.37
N ARG A 61 0.68 18.71 -2.34
CA ARG A 61 1.70 19.50 -1.65
C ARG A 61 1.66 19.27 -0.15
N SER A 62 2.76 19.56 0.54
CA SER A 62 2.91 19.29 1.98
C SER A 62 1.95 20.13 2.85
N GLU A 63 1.48 21.27 2.35
CA GLU A 63 0.53 22.18 3.00
C GLU A 63 -0.96 21.85 2.83
N ASP A 64 -1.34 21.01 1.85
CA ASP A 64 -2.77 20.70 1.64
C ASP A 64 -3.39 20.01 2.88
N GLY A 65 -4.59 20.42 3.30
CA GLY A 65 -5.29 19.76 4.41
C GLY A 65 -5.55 18.28 4.14
N ASN A 66 -6.24 17.97 3.03
CA ASN A 66 -6.37 16.62 2.50
C ASN A 66 -5.65 16.52 1.15
N LYS A 67 -4.61 15.68 1.05
CA LYS A 67 -3.77 15.58 -0.15
C LYS A 67 -4.49 15.10 -1.41
N ILE A 68 -5.61 14.40 -1.26
CA ILE A 68 -6.45 14.00 -2.38
C ILE A 68 -7.41 15.14 -2.74
N ARG A 69 -8.29 15.51 -1.80
CA ARG A 69 -9.41 16.43 -2.06
C ARG A 69 -8.94 17.85 -2.33
N ASP A 70 -8.02 18.35 -1.53
CA ASP A 70 -7.50 19.72 -1.62
C ASP A 70 -6.25 19.79 -2.51
N GLY A 71 -5.68 18.62 -2.85
CA GLY A 71 -4.47 18.48 -3.65
C GLY A 71 -4.71 17.92 -5.05
N VAL A 72 -4.51 16.62 -5.22
CA VAL A 72 -4.54 15.96 -6.55
C VAL A 72 -5.80 16.28 -7.34
N LEU A 73 -6.99 16.22 -6.70
CA LEU A 73 -8.27 16.44 -7.39
C LEU A 73 -8.58 17.92 -7.66
N VAL A 74 -7.78 18.86 -7.15
CA VAL A 74 -7.86 20.27 -7.50
C VAL A 74 -6.93 20.59 -8.66
N ARG A 75 -5.72 20.03 -8.66
CA ARG A 75 -4.64 20.48 -9.55
C ARG A 75 -4.33 19.56 -10.73
N ALA A 76 -4.69 18.28 -10.64
CA ALA A 76 -4.40 17.28 -11.67
C ALA A 76 -5.56 16.28 -11.85
N LYS A 77 -6.80 16.74 -11.68
CA LYS A 77 -7.99 15.85 -11.72
C LYS A 77 -8.12 15.15 -13.07
N GLY A 78 -7.93 15.88 -14.17
CA GLY A 78 -8.06 15.33 -15.52
C GLY A 78 -7.01 14.25 -15.76
N GLU A 79 -5.75 14.57 -15.54
CA GLU A 79 -4.62 13.67 -15.72
C GLU A 79 -4.71 12.43 -14.82
N MET A 80 -5.18 12.60 -13.59
CA MET A 80 -5.40 11.49 -12.66
C MET A 80 -6.58 10.60 -13.10
N VAL A 81 -7.67 11.17 -13.62
CA VAL A 81 -8.78 10.41 -14.22
C VAL A 81 -8.29 9.64 -15.45
N ASP A 82 -7.44 10.25 -16.26
CA ASP A 82 -6.88 9.66 -17.47
C ASP A 82 -6.00 8.46 -17.15
N LEU A 83 -5.14 8.59 -16.14
CA LEU A 83 -4.35 7.50 -15.58
C LEU A 83 -5.25 6.39 -15.00
N ALA A 84 -6.20 6.74 -14.14
CA ALA A 84 -7.07 5.78 -13.47
C ALA A 84 -8.01 5.05 -14.45
N GLY A 85 -8.38 5.68 -15.56
CA GLY A 85 -9.17 5.07 -16.64
C GLY A 85 -8.41 4.03 -17.45
N ARG A 86 -7.08 3.88 -17.25
CA ARG A 86 -6.28 2.78 -17.81
C ARG A 86 -6.34 1.49 -16.99
N VAL A 87 -6.89 1.56 -15.77
CA VAL A 87 -7.10 0.39 -14.93
C VAL A 87 -8.25 -0.44 -15.50
N LYS A 88 -7.93 -1.69 -15.82
CA LYS A 88 -8.87 -2.69 -16.35
C LYS A 88 -8.52 -4.08 -15.81
N VAL A 89 -9.55 -4.88 -15.55
CA VAL A 89 -9.47 -6.29 -15.19
C VAL A 89 -10.44 -7.07 -16.08
N GLU A 90 -9.90 -7.98 -16.89
CA GLU A 90 -10.73 -8.79 -17.79
C GLU A 90 -11.39 -9.98 -17.08
N GLU A 91 -12.36 -10.56 -17.76
CA GLU A 91 -13.00 -11.81 -17.33
C GLU A 91 -11.95 -12.94 -17.27
N GLY A 92 -11.98 -13.72 -16.19
CA GLY A 92 -10.98 -14.74 -15.89
C GLY A 92 -9.70 -14.23 -15.22
N GLU A 93 -9.44 -12.92 -15.15
CA GLU A 93 -8.17 -12.37 -14.66
C GLU A 93 -8.16 -11.96 -13.18
N VAL A 94 -9.32 -12.03 -12.50
CA VAL A 94 -9.50 -11.49 -11.14
C VAL A 94 -8.41 -11.94 -10.17
N GLU A 95 -8.05 -13.23 -10.20
CA GLU A 95 -7.07 -13.79 -9.29
C GLU A 95 -5.65 -13.29 -9.59
N GLY A 96 -5.24 -13.29 -10.86
CA GLY A 96 -3.94 -12.79 -11.30
C GLY A 96 -3.77 -11.30 -10.99
N ARG A 97 -4.78 -10.50 -11.31
CA ARG A 97 -4.78 -9.05 -11.05
C ARG A 97 -4.87 -8.71 -9.56
N THR A 98 -5.49 -9.57 -8.74
CA THR A 98 -5.47 -9.42 -7.28
C THR A 98 -4.05 -9.62 -6.74
N ARG A 99 -3.33 -10.64 -7.21
CA ARG A 99 -1.92 -10.86 -6.83
C ARG A 99 -1.03 -9.70 -7.26
N GLU A 100 -1.21 -9.20 -8.47
CA GLU A 100 -0.46 -8.05 -8.98
C GLU A 100 -0.73 -6.78 -8.17
N MET A 101 -2.00 -6.45 -7.89
CA MET A 101 -2.38 -5.33 -7.03
C MET A 101 -1.78 -5.47 -5.63
N PHE A 102 -1.80 -6.67 -5.06
CA PHE A 102 -1.26 -6.90 -3.71
C PHE A 102 0.27 -6.76 -3.69
N ASN A 103 0.97 -7.35 -4.67
CA ASN A 103 2.42 -7.19 -4.80
C ASN A 103 2.80 -5.71 -5.00
N GLY A 104 2.06 -5.00 -5.87
CA GLY A 104 2.22 -3.56 -6.09
C GLY A 104 2.01 -2.74 -4.82
N ALA A 105 0.97 -3.04 -4.03
CA ALA A 105 0.74 -2.35 -2.76
C ALA A 105 1.89 -2.56 -1.77
N VAL A 106 2.43 -3.79 -1.66
CA VAL A 106 3.61 -4.08 -0.82
C VAL A 106 4.83 -3.33 -1.34
N TYR A 107 5.06 -3.34 -2.65
CA TYR A 107 6.16 -2.63 -3.30
C TYR A 107 6.12 -1.14 -3.01
N VAL A 108 4.97 -0.49 -3.19
CA VAL A 108 4.77 0.94 -2.91
C VAL A 108 5.03 1.24 -1.43
N ALA A 109 4.42 0.48 -0.52
CA ALA A 109 4.56 0.72 0.91
C ALA A 109 6.00 0.52 1.41
N ALA A 110 6.66 -0.56 0.99
CA ALA A 110 8.03 -0.86 1.39
C ALA A 110 9.03 0.10 0.72
N GLY A 111 8.89 0.36 -0.58
CA GLY A 111 9.74 1.30 -1.31
C GLY A 111 9.65 2.71 -0.72
N ALA A 112 8.44 3.17 -0.40
CA ALA A 112 8.23 4.43 0.29
C ALA A 112 8.93 4.48 1.66
N ALA A 113 8.93 3.36 2.40
CA ALA A 113 9.55 3.28 3.72
C ALA A 113 11.07 3.50 3.70
N VAL A 114 11.74 3.14 2.59
CA VAL A 114 13.18 3.32 2.40
C VAL A 114 13.53 4.49 1.46
N SER A 115 12.55 5.26 0.99
CA SER A 115 12.77 6.32 -0.02
C SER A 115 13.73 7.44 0.40
N MET A 116 13.96 7.62 1.71
CA MET A 116 14.78 8.70 2.27
C MET A 116 16.04 8.20 3.00
N THR A 117 16.42 6.92 2.85
CA THR A 117 17.58 6.35 3.55
C THR A 117 18.91 6.98 3.13
N ASP A 118 19.04 7.42 1.86
CA ASP A 118 20.20 8.16 1.36
C ASP A 118 20.43 9.48 2.13
N GLN A 119 19.37 10.02 2.73
CA GLN A 119 19.42 11.20 3.61
C GLN A 119 19.63 10.84 5.09
N LYS A 120 20.10 9.62 5.38
CA LYS A 120 20.32 9.07 6.73
C LYS A 120 19.06 9.04 7.60
N LYS A 121 17.87 9.01 6.98
CA LYS A 121 16.61 8.90 7.71
C LYS A 121 16.33 7.43 8.03
N VAL A 122 15.81 7.18 9.23
CA VAL A 122 15.42 5.83 9.66
C VAL A 122 14.22 5.37 8.82
N PRO A 123 14.23 4.14 8.27
CA PRO A 123 13.11 3.64 7.49
C PRO A 123 11.78 3.66 8.25
N LYS A 124 10.76 4.30 7.68
CA LYS A 124 9.42 4.45 8.28
C LYS A 124 8.34 4.23 7.25
N PHE A 125 7.42 3.28 7.50
CA PHE A 125 6.26 3.08 6.63
C PHE A 125 5.32 4.28 6.66
N ASP A 126 4.75 4.58 5.50
CA ASP A 126 3.79 5.66 5.34
C ASP A 126 2.40 5.25 5.84
N PHE A 127 1.80 6.09 6.70
CA PHE A 127 0.50 5.87 7.34
C PHE A 127 -0.68 5.73 6.34
N PHE A 128 -0.58 6.20 5.11
CA PHE A 128 -1.64 6.01 4.12
C PHE A 128 -1.31 4.82 3.21
N LEU A 129 -0.03 4.66 2.82
CA LEU A 129 0.33 3.63 1.86
C LEU A 129 0.24 2.21 2.41
N MET A 130 0.62 2.00 3.68
CA MET A 130 0.48 0.67 4.29
C MET A 130 -1.00 0.22 4.40
N HIS A 131 -1.97 1.15 4.36
CA HIS A 131 -3.39 0.78 4.41
C HIS A 131 -3.80 0.04 3.14
N HIS A 132 -3.14 0.29 2.02
CA HIS A 132 -3.35 -0.48 0.79
C HIS A 132 -2.93 -1.94 0.95
N VAL A 133 -1.86 -2.20 1.71
CA VAL A 133 -1.41 -3.55 2.07
C VAL A 133 -2.36 -4.17 3.09
N ASN A 134 -2.68 -3.43 4.17
CA ASN A 134 -3.62 -3.89 5.19
C ASN A 134 -4.99 -4.21 4.64
N ALA A 135 -5.44 -3.53 3.58
CA ALA A 135 -6.74 -3.73 2.93
C ALA A 135 -6.73 -4.84 1.86
N ALA A 136 -5.58 -5.22 1.31
CA ALA A 136 -5.49 -6.15 0.19
C ALA A 136 -5.99 -7.58 0.48
N PRO A 137 -5.79 -8.20 1.68
CA PRO A 137 -6.33 -9.53 1.95
C PRO A 137 -7.85 -9.66 1.78
N PHE A 138 -8.61 -8.57 1.88
CA PHE A 138 -10.05 -8.55 1.60
C PHE A 138 -10.37 -9.09 0.20
N PHE A 139 -9.56 -8.74 -0.80
CA PHE A 139 -9.76 -9.19 -2.18
C PHE A 139 -9.47 -10.68 -2.33
N VAL A 140 -8.46 -11.20 -1.60
CA VAL A 140 -8.17 -12.64 -1.55
C VAL A 140 -9.36 -13.42 -0.97
N THR A 141 -9.95 -12.93 0.11
CA THR A 141 -11.15 -13.55 0.71
C THR A 141 -12.35 -13.44 -0.24
N MET A 142 -12.61 -12.24 -0.76
CA MET A 142 -13.77 -11.98 -1.63
C MET A 142 -13.75 -12.83 -2.89
N ASN A 143 -12.57 -13.06 -3.49
CA ASN A 143 -12.45 -13.87 -4.70
C ASN A 143 -12.96 -15.31 -4.51
N LYS A 144 -12.86 -15.85 -3.29
CA LYS A 144 -13.34 -17.19 -2.93
C LYS A 144 -14.84 -17.26 -2.63
N MET A 145 -15.56 -16.14 -2.66
CA MET A 145 -16.99 -16.11 -2.39
C MET A 145 -17.80 -16.35 -3.67
N ASP A 146 -18.44 -17.50 -3.78
CA ASP A 146 -19.20 -17.89 -4.98
C ASP A 146 -20.46 -17.04 -5.21
N TRP A 147 -21.02 -16.48 -4.13
CA TRP A 147 -22.20 -15.63 -4.18
C TRP A 147 -21.92 -14.21 -4.70
N VAL A 148 -20.66 -13.78 -4.78
CA VAL A 148 -20.28 -12.49 -5.35
C VAL A 148 -20.00 -12.68 -6.86
N PRO A 149 -20.79 -12.07 -7.76
CA PRO A 149 -20.56 -12.20 -9.19
C PRO A 149 -19.17 -11.71 -9.60
N GLU A 150 -18.56 -12.36 -10.58
CA GLU A 150 -17.22 -12.00 -11.06
C GLU A 150 -17.13 -10.54 -11.53
N LYS A 151 -18.16 -10.06 -12.26
CA LYS A 151 -18.26 -8.65 -12.66
C LYS A 151 -18.13 -7.68 -11.48
N THR A 152 -18.67 -8.04 -10.31
CA THR A 152 -18.56 -7.23 -9.09
C THR A 152 -17.14 -7.30 -8.52
N LYS A 153 -16.53 -8.49 -8.48
CA LYS A 153 -15.14 -8.67 -8.03
C LYS A 153 -14.18 -7.84 -8.89
N ARG A 154 -14.34 -7.88 -10.21
CA ARG A 154 -13.58 -7.08 -11.18
C ARG A 154 -13.71 -5.59 -10.90
N ARG A 155 -14.94 -5.08 -10.82
CA ARG A 155 -15.19 -3.66 -10.55
C ARG A 155 -14.56 -3.19 -9.24
N LEU A 156 -14.70 -3.96 -8.16
CA LEU A 156 -14.12 -3.62 -6.86
C LEU A 156 -12.59 -3.62 -6.91
N LEU A 157 -11.98 -4.59 -7.61
CA LEU A 157 -10.53 -4.67 -7.78
C LEU A 157 -9.99 -3.50 -8.61
N GLU A 158 -10.67 -3.13 -9.69
CA GLU A 158 -10.32 -1.93 -10.46
C GLU A 158 -10.40 -0.67 -9.60
N TRP A 159 -11.46 -0.50 -8.81
CA TRP A 159 -11.60 0.63 -7.90
C TRP A 159 -10.49 0.67 -6.85
N LYS A 160 -10.07 -0.49 -6.34
CA LYS A 160 -8.92 -0.60 -5.44
C LYS A 160 -7.63 -0.11 -6.10
N ILE A 161 -7.32 -0.58 -7.32
CA ILE A 161 -6.10 -0.16 -8.04
C ILE A 161 -6.15 1.35 -8.33
N ARG A 162 -7.29 1.88 -8.79
CA ARG A 162 -7.47 3.34 -9.01
C ARG A 162 -7.21 4.16 -7.74
N MET A 163 -7.70 3.66 -6.59
CA MET A 163 -7.49 4.30 -5.30
C MET A 163 -6.04 4.24 -4.81
N ASP A 164 -5.36 3.12 -5.03
CA ASP A 164 -3.94 2.97 -4.70
C ASP A 164 -3.08 3.95 -5.50
N LEU A 165 -3.34 4.08 -6.80
CA LEU A 165 -2.65 5.05 -7.67
C LEU A 165 -2.89 6.50 -7.19
N LEU A 166 -4.14 6.85 -6.92
CA LEU A 166 -4.50 8.18 -6.41
C LEU A 166 -3.79 8.50 -5.09
N GLN A 167 -3.72 7.53 -4.17
CA GLN A 167 -3.04 7.71 -2.90
C GLN A 167 -1.52 7.79 -3.04
N TYR A 168 -0.92 7.02 -3.94
CA TYR A 168 0.50 7.14 -4.25
C TYR A 168 0.86 8.56 -4.71
N VAL A 169 0.08 9.12 -5.64
CA VAL A 169 0.23 10.52 -6.07
C VAL A 169 0.00 11.50 -4.92
N ALA A 170 -1.06 11.27 -4.13
CA ALA A 170 -1.39 12.12 -3.00
C ALA A 170 -0.32 12.08 -1.89
N ARG A 171 0.50 11.03 -1.82
CA ARG A 171 1.66 10.96 -0.91
C ARG A 171 2.94 11.56 -1.48
N GLY A 172 2.86 12.23 -2.63
CA GLY A 172 3.98 12.93 -3.24
C GLY A 172 4.89 12.05 -4.09
N CYS A 173 4.41 10.86 -4.50
CA CYS A 173 5.18 9.87 -5.28
C CYS A 173 6.56 9.59 -4.67
N PRO A 174 6.62 9.03 -3.44
CA PRO A 174 7.90 8.65 -2.85
C PRO A 174 8.64 7.71 -3.79
N GLU A 175 9.93 7.93 -3.96
CA GLU A 175 10.70 7.23 -4.98
C GLU A 175 10.85 5.73 -4.65
N LEU A 176 10.36 4.89 -5.56
CA LEU A 176 10.30 3.43 -5.38
C LEU A 176 11.51 2.77 -6.04
N ARG A 177 12.67 2.78 -5.36
CA ARG A 177 13.88 2.07 -5.82
C ARG A 177 13.98 0.70 -5.16
N VAL A 178 13.88 -0.37 -5.95
CA VAL A 178 14.01 -1.74 -5.43
C VAL A 178 15.40 -2.00 -4.85
N GLU A 179 16.42 -1.34 -5.39
CA GLU A 179 17.81 -1.45 -4.95
C GLU A 179 17.99 -0.98 -3.50
N ARG A 180 17.17 -0.01 -3.04
CA ARG A 180 17.17 0.43 -1.63
C ARG A 180 16.59 -0.64 -0.70
N LEU A 181 15.62 -1.42 -1.17
CA LEU A 181 15.09 -2.57 -0.43
C LEU A 181 16.10 -3.72 -0.43
N GLU A 182 16.80 -3.94 -1.53
CA GLU A 182 17.89 -4.91 -1.61
C GLU A 182 19.07 -4.51 -0.72
N GLY A 183 19.39 -3.23 -0.61
CA GLY A 183 20.43 -2.71 0.28
C GLY A 183 20.03 -2.64 1.76
N TYR A 184 18.77 -2.90 2.11
CA TYR A 184 18.31 -2.88 3.49
C TYR A 184 18.92 -4.03 4.32
N GLU A 185 19.48 -3.67 5.48
CA GLU A 185 20.04 -4.60 6.46
C GLU A 185 19.13 -4.71 7.70
N PRO A 186 18.52 -5.88 7.98
CA PRO A 186 17.75 -6.11 9.19
C PRO A 186 18.56 -5.91 10.47
N LYS A 187 17.92 -5.44 11.56
CA LYS A 187 18.59 -5.35 12.88
C LYS A 187 18.86 -6.71 13.51
N GLN A 188 18.05 -7.72 13.18
CA GLN A 188 18.14 -9.06 13.75
C GLN A 188 18.08 -10.15 12.66
N PRO A 189 19.04 -10.17 11.71
CA PRO A 189 19.04 -11.13 10.62
C PRO A 189 19.29 -12.55 11.15
N GLY A 190 18.68 -13.55 10.51
CA GLY A 190 18.95 -14.98 10.79
C GLY A 190 18.46 -15.51 12.14
N LYS A 191 17.78 -14.71 12.96
CA LYS A 191 17.18 -15.19 14.22
C LYS A 191 15.88 -15.98 14.03
N ALA A 192 15.17 -15.70 12.95
CA ALA A 192 13.94 -16.39 12.57
C ALA A 192 14.27 -17.49 11.55
N LYS A 193 13.60 -18.64 11.66
CA LYS A 193 13.68 -19.73 10.68
C LYS A 193 12.67 -19.56 9.55
N MET A 194 11.55 -18.89 9.86
CA MET A 194 10.44 -18.67 8.93
C MET A 194 10.02 -17.19 8.96
N VAL A 195 9.49 -16.69 7.84
CA VAL A 195 9.09 -15.28 7.72
C VAL A 195 7.96 -14.91 8.70
N GLU A 196 7.09 -15.87 9.00
CA GLU A 196 6.01 -15.76 9.97
C GLU A 196 6.54 -15.47 11.39
N GLU A 197 7.68 -16.04 11.77
CA GLU A 197 8.30 -15.82 13.08
C GLU A 197 8.78 -14.37 13.21
N ILE A 198 9.23 -13.75 12.12
CA ILE A 198 9.66 -12.34 12.12
C ILE A 198 8.48 -11.45 12.50
N VAL A 199 7.34 -11.60 11.80
CA VAL A 199 6.16 -10.76 12.02
C VAL A 199 5.40 -11.11 13.30
N SER A 200 5.59 -12.32 13.85
CA SER A 200 4.96 -12.73 15.12
C SER A 200 5.35 -11.84 16.32
N ARG A 201 6.52 -11.17 16.24
CA ARG A 201 6.96 -10.15 17.20
C ARG A 201 5.97 -9.00 17.35
N LEU A 202 5.15 -8.76 16.32
CA LEU A 202 4.14 -7.71 16.30
C LEU A 202 2.85 -8.09 17.06
N HIS A 203 2.65 -9.36 17.46
CA HIS A 203 1.46 -9.75 18.23
C HIS A 203 1.35 -9.04 19.58
N GLY A 204 2.49 -8.83 20.24
CA GLY A 204 2.56 -8.09 21.50
C GLY A 204 2.88 -6.60 21.33
N PHE A 205 2.95 -6.11 20.08
CA PHE A 205 3.24 -4.71 19.81
C PHE A 205 2.01 -3.86 20.13
N GLY A 206 2.17 -2.90 21.03
CA GLY A 206 1.07 -2.10 21.57
C GLY A 206 0.62 -0.97 20.63
N ASP A 207 0.19 -1.29 19.41
CA ASP A 207 -0.51 -0.36 18.53
C ASP A 207 -2.01 -0.71 18.39
N ASP A 208 -2.74 0.08 17.62
CA ASP A 208 -4.14 -0.17 17.23
C ASP A 208 -4.27 -1.26 16.13
N GLY A 209 -3.24 -2.10 16.01
CA GLY A 209 -3.17 -3.27 15.17
C GLY A 209 -2.64 -3.02 13.76
N HIS A 210 -2.21 -1.81 13.39
CA HIS A 210 -1.72 -1.54 12.03
C HIS A 210 -0.48 -2.37 11.68
N ALA A 211 0.46 -2.52 12.61
CA ALA A 211 1.72 -3.22 12.42
C ALA A 211 1.51 -4.71 12.15
N ILE A 212 0.74 -5.41 13.00
CA ILE A 212 0.48 -6.84 12.80
C ILE A 212 -0.35 -7.09 11.55
N LYS A 213 -1.29 -6.21 11.19
CA LYS A 213 -2.05 -6.31 9.94
C LYS A 213 -1.13 -6.18 8.74
N LEU A 214 -0.12 -5.30 8.81
CA LEU A 214 0.85 -5.08 7.74
C LEU A 214 1.73 -6.31 7.57
N GLY A 215 2.33 -6.80 8.66
CA GLY A 215 3.15 -8.01 8.65
C GLY A 215 2.37 -9.23 8.12
N ARG A 216 1.15 -9.46 8.63
CA ARG A 216 0.29 -10.54 8.18
C ARG A 216 -0.06 -10.43 6.69
N ALA A 217 -0.47 -9.25 6.23
CA ALA A 217 -0.84 -9.02 4.85
C ALA A 217 0.35 -9.26 3.90
N THR A 218 1.56 -8.82 4.27
CA THR A 218 2.78 -9.09 3.50
C THR A 218 3.06 -10.59 3.40
N VAL A 219 2.91 -11.36 4.48
CA VAL A 219 3.08 -12.83 4.43
C VAL A 219 2.02 -13.49 3.55
N VAL A 220 0.76 -13.05 3.63
CA VAL A 220 -0.30 -13.53 2.72
C VAL A 220 0.07 -13.25 1.27
N CYS A 221 0.55 -12.03 0.97
CA CYS A 221 0.97 -11.64 -0.37
C CYS A 221 2.09 -12.55 -0.89
N ARG A 222 3.15 -12.77 -0.09
CA ARG A 222 4.23 -13.71 -0.42
C ARG A 222 3.67 -15.08 -0.81
N ASN A 223 2.79 -15.63 0.02
CA ASN A 223 2.30 -16.98 -0.16
C ASN A 223 1.45 -17.14 -1.44
N ILE A 224 0.67 -16.13 -1.81
CA ILE A 224 -0.16 -16.18 -3.03
C ILE A 224 0.60 -15.77 -4.30
N CYS A 225 1.68 -14.98 -4.18
CA CYS A 225 2.44 -14.48 -5.32
C CYS A 225 3.60 -15.39 -5.74
N ARG A 226 3.93 -16.44 -4.97
CA ARG A 226 5.11 -17.30 -5.20
C ARG A 226 5.25 -17.82 -6.64
N GLU A 227 4.15 -18.19 -7.29
CA GLU A 227 4.15 -18.72 -8.67
C GLU A 227 4.15 -17.61 -9.74
N TYR A 228 4.08 -16.34 -9.32
CA TYR A 228 3.95 -15.16 -10.18
C TYR A 228 5.19 -14.25 -10.11
N GLU A 229 6.17 -14.56 -9.26
CA GLU A 229 7.34 -13.70 -9.00
C GLU A 229 8.20 -13.41 -10.24
N GLU A 230 8.18 -14.29 -11.23
CA GLU A 230 8.90 -14.12 -12.50
C GLU A 230 8.05 -13.46 -13.60
N LYS A 231 6.77 -13.15 -13.33
CA LYS A 231 5.91 -12.43 -14.28
C LYS A 231 6.20 -10.93 -14.22
N GLU A 232 5.99 -10.28 -15.36
CA GLU A 232 6.06 -8.82 -15.44
C GLU A 232 5.08 -8.16 -14.45
N GLY A 233 5.50 -7.05 -13.84
CA GLY A 233 4.70 -6.30 -12.86
C GLY A 233 4.86 -6.74 -11.40
N PHE A 234 5.51 -7.88 -11.13
CA PHE A 234 5.79 -8.35 -9.77
C PHE A 234 7.18 -7.90 -9.31
N MET A 235 7.23 -6.86 -8.48
CA MET A 235 8.49 -6.25 -8.03
C MET A 235 9.08 -6.90 -6.78
N ILE A 236 8.22 -7.41 -5.89
CA ILE A 236 8.67 -8.10 -4.69
C ILE A 236 8.73 -9.60 -4.94
N LYS A 237 9.92 -10.19 -4.75
CA LYS A 237 10.20 -11.61 -5.00
C LYS A 237 11.31 -12.18 -4.12
N GLY A 238 11.35 -13.50 -4.00
CA GLY A 238 12.43 -14.25 -3.35
C GLY A 238 12.78 -13.74 -1.95
N GLY A 239 14.07 -13.45 -1.73
CA GLY A 239 14.59 -12.99 -0.44
C GLY A 239 14.08 -11.61 0.00
N LEU A 240 13.48 -10.80 -0.89
CA LEU A 240 12.93 -9.49 -0.53
C LEU A 240 11.78 -9.59 0.47
N TRP A 241 10.99 -10.67 0.43
CA TRP A 241 9.89 -10.85 1.37
C TRP A 241 10.37 -10.88 2.83
N GLU A 242 11.49 -11.57 3.09
CA GLU A 242 12.10 -11.65 4.41
C GLU A 242 12.60 -10.28 4.86
N LYS A 243 13.31 -9.57 3.96
CA LYS A 243 13.79 -8.20 4.22
C LYS A 243 12.64 -7.25 4.54
N ILE A 244 11.54 -7.31 3.81
CA ILE A 244 10.37 -6.46 4.04
C ILE A 244 9.71 -6.79 5.39
N CYS A 245 9.63 -8.08 5.76
CA CYS A 245 9.09 -8.45 7.07
C CYS A 245 9.97 -7.94 8.21
N HIS A 246 11.29 -8.00 8.08
CA HIS A 246 12.20 -7.36 9.01
C HIS A 246 12.04 -5.85 9.03
N LEU A 247 11.95 -5.21 7.86
CA LEU A 247 11.76 -3.78 7.72
C LEU A 247 10.48 -3.30 8.43
N ILE A 248 9.37 -4.04 8.32
CA ILE A 248 8.12 -3.73 9.03
C ILE A 248 8.36 -3.67 10.54
N VAL A 249 8.98 -4.71 11.10
CA VAL A 249 9.25 -4.79 12.54
C VAL A 249 10.22 -3.70 12.98
N ASP A 250 11.35 -3.58 12.30
CA ASP A 250 12.41 -2.64 12.64
C ASP A 250 11.94 -1.18 12.51
N SER A 251 10.99 -0.92 11.62
CA SER A 251 10.36 0.39 11.40
C SER A 251 9.46 0.81 12.56
N VAL A 252 8.55 -0.06 13.01
CA VAL A 252 7.62 0.30 14.11
C VAL A 252 8.32 0.30 15.47
N GLU A 253 9.36 -0.53 15.65
CA GLU A 253 10.20 -0.55 16.85
C GLU A 253 11.26 0.57 16.86
N ALA A 254 11.50 1.25 15.73
CA ALA A 254 12.42 2.38 15.70
C ALA A 254 11.88 3.55 16.54
N PRO A 255 12.76 4.31 17.23
CA PRO A 255 12.37 5.48 18.02
C PRO A 255 11.51 6.49 17.25
N GLY A 256 10.74 7.29 18.00
CA GLY A 256 9.85 8.32 17.44
C GLY A 256 8.51 7.75 16.97
N GLU A 257 7.84 8.50 16.09
CA GLU A 257 6.55 8.11 15.53
C GLU A 257 6.63 6.77 14.79
N HIS A 258 5.63 5.89 14.96
CA HIS A 258 5.60 4.59 14.29
C HIS A 258 5.46 4.70 12.77
N TRP A 259 4.85 5.79 12.29
CA TRP A 259 4.52 5.98 10.88
C TRP A 259 4.93 7.37 10.40
N VAL A 260 5.45 7.47 9.18
CA VAL A 260 5.54 8.75 8.48
C VAL A 260 4.18 9.06 7.84
N ARG A 261 3.80 10.34 7.71
CA ARG A 261 2.54 10.74 7.08
C ARG A 261 2.81 11.54 5.81
N SER A 262 2.78 10.86 4.66
CA SER A 262 3.12 11.37 3.32
C SER A 262 4.62 11.36 3.01
N ALA A 263 5.17 10.15 2.90
CA ALA A 263 6.58 9.84 2.70
C ALA A 263 7.25 10.53 1.50
N GLY A 264 6.50 10.93 0.47
CA GLY A 264 7.07 11.66 -0.67
C GLY A 264 7.38 13.13 -0.38
N PHE A 265 6.93 13.68 0.76
CA PHE A 265 7.24 15.05 1.17
C PHE A 265 8.33 15.05 2.23
N GLU A 266 9.39 15.84 2.03
CA GLU A 266 10.53 15.88 2.93
C GLU A 266 10.15 16.36 4.34
N GLU A 267 9.19 17.27 4.42
CA GLU A 267 8.64 17.84 5.65
C GLU A 267 8.02 16.79 6.56
N ALA A 268 7.40 15.75 5.99
CA ALA A 268 6.80 14.65 6.76
C ALA A 268 7.84 13.92 7.62
N TRP A 269 9.10 13.90 7.18
CA TRP A 269 10.17 13.21 7.88
C TRP A 269 10.85 14.04 8.97
N LYS A 270 10.67 15.37 8.98
CA LYS A 270 11.23 16.23 10.04
C LYS A 270 10.62 15.88 11.41
N VAL A 271 9.34 15.51 11.41
CA VAL A 271 8.59 15.12 12.62
C VAL A 271 8.99 13.73 13.11
N CYS A 272 9.35 12.80 12.21
CA CYS A 272 9.83 11.48 12.61
C CYS A 272 11.23 11.51 13.26
N LEU A 273 11.99 12.60 13.11
CA LEU A 273 13.34 12.76 13.66
C LEU A 273 13.37 13.40 15.06
N SER A 274 12.26 13.95 15.57
CA SER A 274 12.27 14.78 16.79
C SER A 274 12.43 14.02 18.12
N CYS A 275 12.82 12.73 18.10
CA CYS A 275 12.99 11.91 19.30
C CYS A 275 14.37 11.23 19.40
N PHE A 276 15.46 11.95 19.13
CA PHE A 276 16.80 11.56 19.59
C PHE A 276 17.39 12.62 20.52
N PRO A 277 17.64 12.32 21.81
CA PRO A 277 18.74 12.96 22.50
C PRO A 277 20.02 12.30 22.00
N PHE A 278 20.81 13.03 21.22
CA PHE A 278 22.21 12.69 20.99
C PHE A 278 22.92 12.82 22.35
N ARG A 279 23.00 11.72 23.12
CA ARG A 279 23.95 11.64 24.23
C ARG A 279 25.31 11.31 23.63
N GLU A 280 26.03 12.34 23.23
CA GLU A 280 27.49 12.31 23.32
C GLU A 280 27.84 12.03 24.78
N LYS A 281 28.29 10.81 25.07
CA LYS A 281 29.12 10.61 26.25
C LYS A 281 30.51 11.11 25.90
N ALA A 282 30.74 12.40 26.12
CA ALA A 282 32.05 12.89 26.49
C ALA A 282 32.21 12.66 28.00
N GLY A 283 33.22 11.87 28.37
CA GLY A 283 33.52 11.46 29.74
C GLY A 283 34.23 10.12 29.76
#